data_AF-A0A948PVV1-F1
#
_entry.id   AF-A0A948PVV1-F1
#
_cell.length_a   1.000
_cell.length_b   1.000
_cell.length_c   1.000
_cell.angle_alpha   90.00
_cell.angle_beta   90.00
_cell.angle_gamma   90.00
#
_symmetry.space_group_name_H-M   'P 1'
#
loop_
_entity.id
_entity.type
_entity.pdbx_description
1 polymer ?
#
loop_
_entity_poly.entity_id
_entity_poly.type
_entity_poly.pdbx_seq_one_letter_code
_entity_poly.pdbx_strand_id
1 'polypeptide(L)' 'EQIVVTIRLELYNKGLPCGPKALRERLNEHAALKPLPSERTIARILARNGLTCGRSGWYEGDQSDDMPPS' A
#
# COMPACT_ATOMS: atom_id res chain seq x y z
N GLU A 1 9.44 6.18 2.64
CA GLU A 1 8.52 5.10 2.19
C GLU A 1 8.08 4.19 3.35
N GLN A 2 8.97 3.78 4.26
CA GLN A 2 8.66 2.85 5.36
C GLN A 2 7.43 3.22 6.21
N ILE A 3 7.24 4.49 6.58
CA ILE A 3 6.05 4.90 7.37
C ILE A 3 4.71 4.59 6.68
N VAL A 4 4.67 4.69 5.35
CA VAL A 4 3.48 4.35 4.56
C VAL A 4 3.20 2.86 4.67
N VAL A 5 4.24 2.02 4.60
CA VAL A 5 4.12 0.57 4.76
C VAL A 5 3.69 0.20 6.18
N THR A 6 4.31 0.80 7.20
CA THR A 6 3.97 0.54 8.60
C THR A 6 2.50 0.86 8.89
N ILE A 7 2.03 2.06 8.51
CA ILE A 7 0.63 2.47 8.72
C ILE A 7 -0.32 1.59 7.90
N ARG A 8 0.05 1.21 6.67
CA ARG A 8 -0.75 0.28 5.84
C ARG A 8 -0.96 -1.07 6.52
N LEU A 9 0.08 -1.62 7.14
CA LEU A 9 0.02 -2.90 7.84
C LEU A 9 -0.74 -2.76 9.16
N GLU A 10 -0.56 -1.67 9.90
CA GLU A 10 -1.34 -1.38 11.11
C GLU A 10 -2.85 -1.34 10.82
N LEU A 11 -3.25 -0.59 9.79
CA LEU A 11 -4.66 -0.49 9.38
C LEU A 11 -5.21 -1.85 8.93
N TYR A 12 -4.43 -2.61 8.16
CA TYR A 12 -4.82 -3.95 7.73
C TYR A 12 -5.05 -4.90 8.92
N ASN A 13 -4.10 -4.95 9.86
CA ASN A 13 -4.17 -5.80 11.04
C ASN A 13 -5.36 -5.45 11.95
N LYS A 14 -5.81 -4.20 11.92
CA LYS A 14 -6.99 -3.72 12.64
C LYS A 14 -8.30 -3.92 11.86
N GLY A 15 -8.26 -4.47 10.64
CA GLY A 15 -9.41 -4.57 9.75
C GLY A 15 -9.96 -3.22 9.28
N LEU A 16 -9.15 -2.16 9.34
CA LEU A 16 -9.55 -0.80 8.98
C LEU A 16 -9.29 -0.52 7.49
N PRO A 17 -10.03 0.46 6.90
CA PRO A 17 -9.75 0.94 5.56
C PRO A 17 -8.29 1.37 5.42
N CYS A 18 -7.63 0.84 4.41
CA CYS A 18 -6.18 0.93 4.24
C CYS A 18 -5.77 1.33 2.81
N GLY A 19 -6.69 1.97 2.07
CA GLY A 19 -6.42 2.56 0.77
C GLY A 19 -5.63 3.88 0.86
N PRO A 20 -5.18 4.43 -0.28
CA PRO A 20 -4.35 5.64 -0.29
C PRO A 20 -4.95 6.84 0.45
N LYS A 21 -6.27 7.05 0.35
CA LYS A 21 -6.99 8.12 1.04
C LYS A 21 -6.99 7.93 2.56
N ALA A 22 -7.40 6.74 3.03
CA ALA A 22 -7.41 6.40 4.45
C ALA A 22 -6.01 6.45 5.07
N LEU A 23 -4.99 6.00 4.32
CA LEU A 23 -3.59 6.14 4.74
C LEU A 23 -3.19 7.60 4.91
N ARG A 24 -3.55 8.45 3.94
CA ARG A 24 -3.20 9.88 3.99
C ARG A 24 -3.85 10.58 5.16
N GLU A 25 -5.12 10.25 5.47
CA GLU A 25 -5.82 10.74 6.66
C GLU A 25 -5.11 10.31 7.94
N ARG A 26 -4.76 9.01 8.07
CA ARG A 26 -4.02 8.49 9.21
C ARG A 26 -2.63 9.12 9.36
N LEU A 27 -1.91 9.33 8.26
CA LEU A 27 -0.62 10.03 8.25
C LEU A 27 -0.77 11.51 8.67
N ASN A 28 -1.89 12.16 8.31
CA ASN A 28 -2.14 13.56 8.66
C ASN A 28 -2.35 13.78 10.16
N GLU A 29 -2.79 12.76 10.90
CA GLU A 29 -2.86 12.80 12.37
C GLU A 29 -1.46 12.92 13.01
N HIS A 30 -0.41 12.51 12.30
CA HIS A 30 0.98 12.65 12.76
C HIS A 30 1.58 13.97 12.26
N ALA A 31 1.57 14.99 13.12
CA ALA A 31 2.13 16.32 12.81
C ALA A 31 3.60 16.29 12.33
N ALA A 32 4.38 15.29 12.75
CA ALA A 32 5.78 15.09 12.37
C ALA A 32 6.01 14.62 10.92
N LEU A 33 4.95 14.22 10.18
CA LEU A 33 5.07 13.64 8.85
C LEU A 33 4.82 14.65 7.71
N LYS A 34 4.89 15.95 8.00
CA LYS A 34 4.71 17.00 7.00
C LYS A 34 6.04 17.35 6.31
N PRO A 35 6.06 17.52 4.98
CA PRO A 35 4.91 17.46 4.07
C PRO A 35 4.45 16.02 3.78
N LEU A 36 3.13 15.82 3.77
CA LEU A 36 2.52 14.51 3.56
C LEU A 36 2.66 14.07 2.09
N PRO A 37 2.93 12.78 1.82
CA PRO A 37 2.90 12.27 0.46
C PRO A 37 1.49 12.40 -0.12
N SER A 38 1.41 12.71 -1.42
CA SER A 38 0.15 12.70 -2.15
C SER A 38 -0.42 11.28 -2.24
N GLU A 39 -1.72 11.15 -2.46
CA GLU A 39 -2.37 9.84 -2.67
C GLU A 39 -1.72 9.06 -3.82
N ARG A 40 -1.30 9.76 -4.88
CA ARG A 40 -0.55 9.15 -6.00
C ARG A 40 0.81 8.60 -5.56
N THR A 41 1.51 9.31 -4.68
CA THR A 41 2.80 8.85 -4.12
C THR A 41 2.59 7.65 -3.21
N ILE A 42 1.58 7.69 -2.35
CA ILE A 42 1.18 6.58 -1.49
C ILE A 42 0.86 5.35 -2.36
N ALA A 43 0.03 5.50 -3.39
CA ALA A 43 -0.31 4.40 -4.29
C ALA A 43 0.92 3.80 -4.98
N ARG A 44 1.87 4.62 -5.43
CA ARG A 44 3.15 4.13 -6.00
C ARG A 44 4.00 3.37 -4.99
N ILE A 45 4.07 3.85 -3.74
CA ILE A 45 4.79 3.17 -2.67
C ILE A 45 4.13 1.81 -2.39
N LEU A 46 2.80 1.77 -2.27
CA LEU A 46 2.07 0.51 -2.06
C LEU A 46 2.30 -0.47 -3.21
N ALA A 47 2.22 -0.01 -4.46
CA ALA A 47 2.47 -0.84 -5.64
C ALA A 47 3.89 -1.41 -5.64
N ARG A 48 4.92 -0.59 -5.38
CA ARG A 48 6.32 -1.05 -5.27
C ARG A 48 6.53 -2.12 -4.20
N ASN A 49 5.70 -2.13 -3.15
CA ASN A 49 5.79 -3.06 -2.03
C ASN A 49 4.78 -4.23 -2.14
N GLY A 50 4.03 -4.36 -3.24
CA GLY A 50 3.02 -5.42 -3.39
C GLY A 50 1.83 -5.32 -2.43
N LEU A 51 1.49 -4.11 -2.00
CA LEU A 51 0.42 -3.82 -1.03
C LEU A 51 -0.87 -3.30 -1.70
N THR A 52 -0.98 -3.48 -3.02
CA THR A 52 -2.15 -3.18 -3.85
C THR A 52 -3.18 -4.31 -3.78
N CYS A 53 -4.47 -4.00 -3.90
CA CYS A 53 -5.59 -4.97 -3.90
C CYS A 53 -6.03 -5.54 -2.52
N GLY A 54 -5.83 -4.81 -1.42
CA GLY A 54 -6.33 -5.24 -0.09
C GLY A 54 -5.62 -6.49 0.48
N ARG A 55 -4.57 -6.98 -0.19
CA ARG A 55 -3.74 -8.11 0.20
C ARG A 55 -2.38 -7.63 0.74
N SER A 56 -1.72 -8.45 1.54
CA SER A 56 -0.33 -8.29 1.95
C SER A 56 0.56 -9.22 1.11
N GLY A 57 0.91 -8.78 -0.11
CA GLY A 57 1.88 -9.49 -0.95
C GLY A 57 1.42 -9.76 -2.38
N TRP A 58 2.41 -10.00 -3.25
CA TRP A 58 2.22 -10.55 -4.58
C TRP A 58 1.95 -12.06 -4.44
N TYR A 59 0.84 -12.55 -4.99
CA TYR A 59 0.66 -13.99 -5.19
C TYR A 59 1.48 -14.41 -6.42
N GLU A 60 2.04 -15.62 -6.42
CA GLU A 60 2.90 -16.19 -7.47
C GLU A 60 2.29 -16.30 -8.89
N GLY A 61 1.10 -15.73 -9.12
CA GLY A 61 0.46 -15.66 -10.45
C GLY A 61 0.32 -14.25 -11.03
N ASP A 62 0.84 -13.21 -10.37
CA ASP A 62 0.82 -11.83 -10.88
C ASP A 62 2.03 -11.51 -11.77
N GLN A 63 2.97 -12.47 -11.92
CA GLN A 63 3.95 -12.48 -13.01
C GLN A 63 3.22 -12.93 -14.29
N SER A 64 2.79 -11.97 -15.07
CA SER A 64 2.40 -12.19 -16.46
C SER A 64 3.65 -12.51 -17.29
N ASP A 65 4.12 -13.76 -17.28
CA ASP A 65 5.09 -14.27 -18.25
C ASP A 65 4.79 -15.75 -18.56
N ASP A 66 4.45 -15.99 -19.83
CA ASP A 66 4.64 -17.23 -20.59
C ASP A 66 3.88 -18.51 -20.14
N MET A 67 2.69 -18.73 -20.72
CA MET A 67 2.08 -20.05 -20.79
C MET A 67 2.22 -20.57 -22.24
N PRO A 68 3.01 -21.62 -22.53
CA PRO A 68 3.01 -22.23 -23.85
C PRO A 68 1.75 -23.09 -24.02
N PRO A 69 1.14 -23.14 -25.23
CA PRO A 69 0.00 -24.00 -25.46
C PRO A 69 0.42 -25.47 -25.53
N SER A 70 -0.41 -26.32 -24.93
CA SER A 70 -0.32 -27.78 -24.96
C SER A 70 -0.43 -28.38 -26.36
#